data_AF-A0A8S9IUY1-F1
#
_entry.id   AF-A0A8S9IUY1-F1
#
_cell.length_a   1.000
_cell.length_b   1.000
_cell.length_c   1.000
_cell.angle_alpha   90.00
_cell.angle_beta   90.00
_cell.angle_gamma   90.00
#
_symmetry.space_group_name_H-M   'P 1'
#
loop_
_entity.id
_entity.type
_entity.pdbx_description
1 polymer ?
#
loop_
_entity_poly.entity_id
_entity_poly.type
_entity_poly.pdbx_seq_one_letter_code
_entity_poly.pdbx_strand_id
1 'polypeptide(L)'
;MLFPGLSDLPNRTKQAYEELCECQNRVLGNPSPENCAQESAASDRWHKLAKIEEKFWLQKSCIRWLQAGDQNTVFYHRYVQTRTARNAIRSLTTETGVSRRLSTLREKRFLTFNDSCNPKM
;
A
#
# COMPACT_ATOMS: atom_id res chain seq x y z
N MET A 1 -1.98 12.04 9.87
CA MET A 1 -0.74 12.15 10.67
C MET A 1 0.24 11.12 10.14
N LEU A 2 1.28 11.55 9.42
CA LEU A 2 2.37 10.67 9.00
C LEU A 2 3.40 10.67 10.13
N PHE A 3 3.69 9.49 10.68
CA PHE A 3 4.72 9.34 11.71
C PHE A 3 6.09 9.74 11.12
N PRO A 4 6.78 10.77 11.66
CA PRO A 4 7.98 11.36 11.04
C PRO A 4 9.21 10.43 10.96
N GLY A 5 9.16 9.22 11.52
CA GLY A 5 10.28 8.28 11.57
C GLY A 5 10.20 7.10 10.61
N LEU A 6 9.18 7.01 9.74
CA LEU A 6 8.97 5.86 8.86
C LEU A 6 9.39 6.05 7.39
N SER A 7 9.77 7.26 6.97
CA SER A 7 10.22 7.50 5.59
C SER A 7 11.52 6.75 5.25
N ASP A 8 12.41 6.60 6.24
CA ASP A 8 13.70 5.94 6.09
C ASP A 8 13.67 4.43 6.44
N LEU A 9 12.50 3.91 6.81
CA LEU A 9 12.35 2.51 7.20
C LEU A 9 12.79 1.53 6.10
N PRO A 10 12.45 1.72 4.80
CA PRO A 10 12.90 0.80 3.74
C PRO A 10 14.42 0.76 3.60
N ASN A 11 15.08 1.91 3.71
CA ASN A 11 16.55 1.99 3.64
C ASN A 11 17.19 1.26 4.83
N ARG A 12 16.62 1.44 6.03
CA ARG A 12 17.11 0.77 7.24
C ARG A 12 16.94 -0.74 7.18
N THR A 13 15.81 -1.24 6.65
CA THR A 13 15.64 -2.69 6.43
C THR A 13 16.64 -3.20 5.40
N LYS A 14 16.85 -2.47 4.31
CA LYS A 14 17.83 -2.81 3.28
C LYS A 14 19.25 -2.90 3.85
N GLN A 15 19.68 -1.90 4.62
CA GLN A 15 21.00 -1.91 5.25
C GLN A 15 21.17 -3.09 6.21
N ALA A 16 20.16 -3.39 7.04
CA ALA A 16 20.20 -4.55 7.93
C ALA A 16 20.26 -5.89 7.18
N TYR A 17 19.66 -5.96 5.98
CA TYR A 17 19.77 -7.14 5.11
C TYR A 17 21.17 -7.29 4.52
N GLU A 18 21.76 -6.19 4.06
CA GLU A 18 23.15 -6.19 3.55
C GLU A 18 24.13 -6.63 4.65
N GLU A 19 24.00 -6.10 5.87
CA GLU A 19 24.78 -6.52 7.04
C GLU A 19 24.62 -8.03 7.34
N LEU A 20 23.40 -8.57 7.24
CA LEU A 20 23.14 -10.00 7.41
C LEU A 20 23.86 -10.83 6.34
N CYS A 21 23.77 -10.44 5.06
CA CYS A 21 24.46 -11.13 3.98
C CYS A 21 25.98 -11.14 4.18
N GLU A 22 26.57 -10.03 4.64
CA GLU A 22 27.99 -9.95 4.97
C GLU A 22 28.38 -10.92 6.08
N CYS A 23 27.57 -10.98 7.14
CA CYS A 23 27.80 -11.90 8.26
C CYS A 23 27.66 -13.38 7.82
N GLN A 24 26.68 -13.70 6.97
CA GLN A 24 26.52 -15.03 6.40
C GLN A 24 27.72 -15.43 5.53
N ASN A 25 28.20 -14.53 4.67
CA ASN A 25 29.41 -14.76 3.87
C ASN A 25 30.64 -14.99 4.75
N ARG A 26 30.75 -14.27 5.88
CA ARG A 26 31.83 -14.47 6.85
C ARG A 26 31.76 -15.84 7.51
N VAL A 27 30.57 -16.31 7.88
CA VAL A 27 30.37 -17.66 8.45
C VAL A 27 30.71 -18.74 7.43
N LEU A 28 30.33 -18.57 6.16
CA LEU A 28 30.66 -19.51 5.08
C LEU A 28 32.18 -19.60 4.84
N GLY A 29 32.89 -18.48 4.92
CA GLY A 29 34.34 -18.45 4.76
C GLY A 29 35.13 -18.91 5.99
N ASN A 30 34.60 -18.65 7.20
CA ASN A 30 35.22 -19.06 8.46
C ASN A 30 34.13 -19.36 9.51
N PRO A 31 33.72 -20.63 9.65
CA PRO A 31 32.72 -21.02 10.65
C PRO A 31 33.35 -21.02 12.04
N SER A 32 33.24 -19.88 12.73
CA SER A 32 33.62 -19.69 14.13
C SER A 32 32.37 -19.44 14.98
N PRO A 33 32.32 -19.91 16.24
CA PRO A 33 31.20 -19.62 17.15
C PRO A 33 30.94 -18.12 17.30
N GLU A 34 31.97 -17.28 17.21
CA GLU A 34 31.80 -15.82 17.24
C GLU A 34 31.12 -15.29 15.97
N ASN A 35 31.51 -15.77 14.79
CA ASN A 35 30.88 -15.39 13.53
C ASN A 35 29.42 -15.87 13.47
N CYS A 36 29.12 -17.06 14.00
CA CYS A 36 27.75 -17.58 14.10
C CYS A 36 26.90 -16.73 15.06
N ALA A 37 27.46 -16.28 16.18
CA ALA A 37 26.75 -15.40 17.10
C ALA A 37 26.46 -14.02 16.47
N GLN A 38 27.41 -13.48 15.70
CA GLN A 38 27.21 -12.22 14.95
C GLN A 38 26.14 -12.37 13.87
N GLU A 39 26.14 -13.48 13.12
CA GLU A 39 25.11 -13.77 12.11
C GLU A 39 23.73 -13.88 12.75
N SER A 40 23.61 -14.59 13.87
CA SER A 40 22.34 -14.72 14.60
C SER A 40 21.81 -13.36 15.06
N ALA A 41 22.67 -12.49 15.60
CA ALA A 41 22.27 -11.15 16.02
C ALA A 41 21.85 -10.24 14.84
N ALA A 42 22.58 -10.31 13.72
CA ALA A 42 22.22 -9.59 12.49
C ALA A 42 20.89 -10.09 11.92
N SER A 43 20.66 -11.40 11.95
CA SER A 43 19.42 -12.04 11.51
C SER A 43 18.23 -11.56 12.33
N ASP A 44 18.34 -11.55 13.66
CA ASP A 44 17.30 -11.03 14.55
C ASP A 44 16.98 -9.55 14.28
N ARG A 45 18.02 -8.74 14.00
CA ARG A 45 17.85 -7.32 13.67
C ARG A 45 17.08 -7.14 12.37
N TRP A 46 17.46 -7.86 11.32
CA TRP A 46 16.78 -7.80 10.03
C TRP A 46 15.32 -8.25 10.14
N HIS A 47 15.05 -9.39 10.79
CA HIS A 47 13.69 -9.91 10.98
C HIS A 47 12.78 -8.92 11.72
N LYS A 48 13.31 -8.20 12.72
CA LYS A 48 12.54 -7.16 13.44
C LYS A 48 12.17 -6.01 12.50
N LEU A 49 13.12 -5.50 11.71
CA LEU A 49 12.89 -4.39 10.78
C LEU A 49 11.94 -4.78 9.64
N ALA A 50 12.12 -5.97 9.05
CA ALA A 50 11.24 -6.51 8.01
C ALA A 50 9.78 -6.59 8.47
N LYS A 51 9.52 -7.04 9.70
CA LYS A 51 8.15 -7.07 10.29
C LYS A 51 7.55 -5.67 10.45
N ILE A 52 8.36 -4.67 10.78
CA ILE A 52 7.89 -3.28 10.90
C ILE A 52 7.61 -2.71 9.51
N GLU A 53 8.47 -2.98 8.54
CA GLU A 53 8.30 -2.58 7.14
C GLU A 53 7.07 -3.21 6.50
N GLU A 54 6.81 -4.49 6.75
CA GLU A 54 5.58 -5.15 6.31
C GLU A 54 4.35 -4.39 6.84
N LYS A 55 4.30 -4.08 8.14
CA LYS A 55 3.20 -3.31 8.74
C LYS A 55 3.08 -1.90 8.15
N PHE A 56 4.21 -1.25 7.87
CA PHE A 56 4.22 0.05 7.20
C PHE A 56 3.59 -0.01 5.82
N TRP A 57 3.97 -1.01 5.02
CA TRP A 57 3.39 -1.20 3.69
C TRP A 57 1.94 -1.64 3.77
N LEU A 58 1.53 -2.46 4.74
CA LEU A 58 0.12 -2.79 5.01
C LEU A 58 -0.72 -1.52 5.29
N GLN A 59 -0.19 -0.60 6.10
CA GLN A 59 -0.84 0.67 6.39
C GLN A 59 -0.90 1.58 5.16
N LYS A 60 0.20 1.71 4.40
CA LYS A 60 0.25 2.55 3.19
C LYS A 60 -0.60 2.03 2.04
N SER A 61 -0.66 0.72 1.86
CA SER A 61 -1.42 0.06 0.80
C SER A 61 -2.91 -0.03 1.10
N CYS A 62 -3.36 0.39 2.30
CA CYS A 62 -4.76 0.28 2.72
C CYS A 62 -5.32 -1.12 2.46
N ILE A 63 -4.60 -2.19 2.85
CA ILE A 63 -4.94 -3.59 2.56
C ILE A 63 -6.33 -4.07 3.03
N ARG A 64 -7.10 -3.24 3.76
CA ARG A 64 -8.56 -3.40 3.89
C ARG A 64 -9.27 -3.67 2.55
N TRP A 65 -8.75 -3.15 1.43
CA TRP A 65 -9.26 -3.41 0.09
C TRP A 65 -9.04 -4.87 -0.38
N LEU A 66 -7.89 -5.47 -0.03
CA LEU A 66 -7.51 -6.82 -0.45
C LEU A 66 -8.09 -7.90 0.47
N GLN A 67 -8.26 -7.61 1.77
CA GLN A 67 -8.94 -8.50 2.71
C GLN A 67 -10.44 -8.66 2.44
N ALA A 68 -11.05 -7.74 1.68
CA ALA A 68 -12.42 -7.84 1.23
C ALA A 68 -12.61 -8.81 0.03
N GLY A 69 -11.53 -9.49 -0.40
CA GLY A 69 -11.51 -10.31 -1.59
C GLY A 69 -11.53 -9.47 -2.86
N ASP A 70 -11.10 -10.05 -3.98
CA ASP A 70 -11.20 -9.46 -5.33
C ASP A 70 -12.66 -9.45 -5.83
N GLN A 71 -13.57 -9.01 -4.97
CA GLN A 71 -14.97 -8.97 -5.27
C GLN A 71 -15.35 -7.53 -5.56
N ASN A 72 -15.97 -7.41 -6.71
CA ASN A 72 -16.70 -6.30 -7.28
C ASN A 72 -17.84 -5.84 -6.34
N THR A 73 -17.55 -5.61 -5.04
CA THR A 73 -18.53 -5.40 -3.99
C THR A 73 -19.20 -4.06 -4.19
N VAL A 74 -20.49 -3.99 -3.84
CA VAL A 74 -21.26 -2.75 -3.87
C VAL A 74 -20.58 -1.65 -3.03
N PHE A 75 -19.88 -2.04 -1.95
CA PHE A 75 -19.10 -1.11 -1.13
C PHE A 75 -17.93 -0.48 -1.91
N TYR A 76 -17.15 -1.27 -2.66
CA TYR A 76 -16.07 -0.77 -3.51
C TYR A 76 -16.60 0.26 -4.52
N HIS A 77 -17.67 -0.10 -5.25
CA HIS A 77 -18.26 0.79 -6.23
C HIS A 77 -18.81 2.06 -5.61
N ARG A 78 -19.49 1.99 -4.46
CA ARG A 78 -20.00 3.17 -3.75
C ARG A 78 -18.88 4.08 -3.25
N TYR A 79 -17.79 3.51 -2.74
CA TYR A 79 -16.63 4.28 -2.32
C TYR A 79 -15.95 4.97 -3.51
N VAL A 80 -15.73 4.24 -4.62
CA VAL A 80 -15.15 4.80 -5.86
C VAL A 80 -16.05 5.90 -6.43
N GLN A 81 -17.37 5.71 -6.44
CA GLN A 81 -18.33 6.76 -6.84
C GLN A 81 -18.21 7.99 -5.96
N THR A 82 -18.18 7.82 -4.63
CA THR A 82 -18.03 8.93 -3.69
C THR A 82 -16.72 9.68 -3.90
N ARG A 83 -15.61 8.96 -4.07
CA ARG A 83 -14.30 9.54 -4.33
C ARG A 83 -14.24 10.25 -5.69
N THR A 84 -14.86 9.68 -6.71
CA THR A 84 -14.95 10.28 -8.05
C THR A 84 -15.81 11.55 -8.03
N ALA A 85 -16.95 11.55 -7.33
CA ALA A 85 -17.80 12.74 -7.18
C ALA A 85 -17.14 13.85 -6.36
N ARG A 86 -16.31 13.49 -5.38
CA ARG A 86 -15.48 14.44 -4.62
C ARG A 86 -14.34 15.02 -5.46
N ASN A 87 -13.69 14.20 -6.28
CA ASN A 87 -12.55 14.59 -7.10
C ASN A 87 -12.94 15.11 -8.50
N ALA A 88 -14.24 15.14 -8.83
CA ALA A 88 -14.73 15.64 -10.10
C ALA A 88 -14.44 17.13 -10.23
N ILE A 89 -13.78 17.52 -11.32
CA ILE A 89 -13.58 18.93 -11.68
C ILE A 89 -14.94 19.50 -12.08
N ARG A 90 -15.48 20.41 -11.26
CA ARG A 90 -16.84 20.96 -11.46
C ARG A 90 -16.87 22.16 -12.39
N SER A 91 -15.77 22.90 -12.49
CA SER A 91 -15.66 24.07 -13.36
C SER A 91 -14.22 24.30 -13.76
N LEU A 92 -14.04 24.79 -14.99
CA LEU A 92 -12.76 25.28 -15.49
C LEU A 92 -12.88 26.79 -15.68
N THR A 93 -11.92 27.55 -15.16
CA THR A 93 -11.84 29.00 -15.36
C THR A 93 -10.70 29.29 -16.33
N THR A 94 -11.02 29.92 -17.45
CA THR A 94 -10.05 30.33 -18.46
C THR A 94 -9.32 31.61 -18.00
N GLU A 95 -8.18 31.91 -18.61
CA GLU A 95 -7.37 33.12 -18.35
C GLU A 95 -8.16 34.43 -18.51
N THR A 96 -9.25 34.41 -19.28
CA THR A 96 -10.19 35.52 -19.48
C THR A 96 -11.27 35.65 -18.40
N GLY A 97 -11.20 34.86 -17.32
CA GLY A 97 -12.15 34.90 -16.20
C GLY A 97 -13.49 34.19 -16.45
N VAL A 98 -13.70 33.63 -17.64
CA VAL A 98 -14.92 32.89 -17.97
C VAL A 98 -14.88 31.51 -17.33
N SER A 99 -15.78 31.23 -16.39
CA SER A 99 -15.90 29.93 -15.73
C SER A 99 -16.94 29.05 -16.43
N ARG A 100 -16.53 27.88 -16.91
CA ARG A 100 -17.40 26.88 -17.54
C ARG A 100 -17.61 25.71 -16.60
N ARG A 101 -18.87 25.48 -16.21
CA ARG A 101 -19.25 24.30 -15.43
C ARG A 101 -19.21 23.07 -16.32
N LEU A 102 -18.49 22.04 -15.88
CA LEU A 102 -18.49 20.74 -16.56
C LEU A 102 -19.70 19.96 -16.03
N SER A 103 -20.79 19.91 -16.80
CA SER A 103 -21.93 19.05 -16.49
C SER A 103 -21.52 17.59 -16.71
N THR A 104 -21.56 16.81 -15.65
CA THR A 104 -21.01 15.45 -15.56
C THR A 104 -21.63 14.51 -16.59
N LEU A 105 -20.85 14.06 -17.59
CA LEU A 105 -21.16 12.84 -18.37
C LEU A 105 -20.79 11.63 -17.51
N ARG A 106 -21.76 11.02 -16.81
CA ARG A 106 -21.75 9.58 -16.43
C ARG A 106 -22.93 9.27 -15.51
N GLU A 107 -24.04 8.83 -16.09
CA GLU A 107 -25.13 8.23 -15.29
C GLU A 107 -25.73 6.95 -15.88
N LYS A 108 -25.25 6.43 -17.02
CA LYS A 108 -25.89 5.28 -17.70
C LYS A 108 -25.00 4.06 -17.92
N ARG A 109 -24.27 3.54 -16.92
CA ARG A 109 -23.56 2.26 -17.11
C ARG A 109 -23.48 1.27 -15.93
N PHE A 110 -24.17 1.51 -14.80
CA PHE A 110 -24.06 0.59 -13.65
C PHE A 110 -25.37 0.11 -13.03
N LEU A 111 -26.54 0.50 -13.56
CA LEU A 111 -27.80 -0.08 -13.11
C LEU A 111 -27.98 -1.55 -13.52
N THR A 112 -27.18 -2.08 -14.46
CA THR A 112 -27.33 -3.45 -14.96
C THR A 112 -26.48 -4.49 -14.23
N PHE A 113 -25.59 -4.12 -13.31
CA PHE A 113 -24.74 -5.10 -12.60
C PHE A 113 -25.35 -5.56 -11.27
N ASN A 114 -26.17 -4.72 -10.62
CA ASN A 114 -26.71 -5.04 -9.30
C ASN A 114 -27.90 -6.02 -9.33
N ASP A 115 -28.48 -6.28 -10.50
CA ASP A 115 -29.61 -7.21 -10.66
C ASP A 115 -29.15 -8.65 -10.92
N SER A 116 -27.90 -8.88 -11.33
CA SER A 116 -27.39 -10.22 -11.68
C SER A 116 -26.66 -10.94 -10.54
N CYS A 117 -26.22 -10.22 -9.49
CA CYS A 117 -25.38 -10.79 -8.43
C CYS A 117 -26.09 -10.94 -7.07
N ASN A 118 -27.41 -10.77 -7.01
CA ASN A 118 -28.17 -11.12 -5.80
C ASN A 118 -29.51 -11.78 -6.15
N PRO A 119 -29.51 -13.03 -6.64
CA PRO A 119 -30.72 -13.84 -6.56
C PRO A 119 -30.98 -14.07 -5.07
N LYS A 120 -32.10 -13.52 -4.59
CA LYS A 120 -32.59 -13.70 -3.22
C LYS A 120 -32.42 -15.16 -2.78
N MET A 121 -31.59 -15.37 -1.77
CA MET A 121 -31.71 -16.48 -0.83
C MET A 121 -31.75 -15.91 0.57
#